data_AF-A0A6J4PA52-F1
#
_entry.id   AF-A0A6J4PA52-F1
#
_cell.length_a   1.000
_cell.length_b   1.000
_cell.length_c   1.000
_cell.angle_alpha   90.00
_cell.angle_beta   90.00
_cell.angle_gamma   90.00
#
_symmetry.space_group_name_H-M   'P 1'
#
loop_
_entity.id
_entity.type
_entity.pdbx_description
1 polymer ?
#
loop_
_entity_poly.entity_id
_entity_poly.type
_entity_poly.pdbx_seq_one_letter_code
_entity_poly.pdbx_strand_id
1 'polypeptide(L)'
;APESAWECSHVGGCRFAPALVLLPHGLVLGGVPAADAAQVVAGYAAGLVVPDLVRGRSALPPAAQAAQHHARLATGALGVDDLGVVSVAAPAPGRWRVRLAAPDVELDLAEEWVDAGRRLTCAAPRPGRMRTFTLVSLEPDVPSVRPQPG
;
A
#
# COMPACT_ATOMS: atom_id res chain seq x y z
N ALA A 1 -3.40 25.20 -7.71
CA ALA A 1 -3.07 24.55 -6.41
C ALA A 1 -3.12 25.63 -5.33
N PRO A 2 -4.30 25.89 -4.74
CA PRO A 2 -4.91 25.10 -3.66
C PRO A 2 -6.32 24.59 -3.98
N GLU A 3 -6.89 24.93 -5.14
CA GLU A 3 -8.29 24.62 -5.48
C GLU A 3 -8.61 23.14 -5.72
N SER A 4 -7.64 22.23 -5.57
CA SER A 4 -7.79 20.78 -5.76
C SER A 4 -7.36 19.96 -4.54
N ALA A 5 -7.15 20.62 -3.40
CA ALA A 5 -6.80 19.96 -2.15
C ALA A 5 -7.85 20.28 -1.09
N TRP A 6 -8.29 19.25 -0.37
CA TRP A 6 -9.17 19.38 0.79
C TRP A 6 -8.45 18.90 2.04
N GLU A 7 -8.63 19.62 3.13
CA GLU A 7 -8.15 19.21 4.45
C GLU A 7 -9.28 18.54 5.23
N CYS A 8 -8.93 17.49 5.97
CA CYS A 8 -9.83 16.84 6.89
C CYS A 8 -9.11 16.56 8.22
N SER A 9 -9.83 16.65 9.33
CA SER A 9 -9.26 16.37 10.65
C SER A 9 -8.88 14.89 10.84
N HIS A 10 -9.54 13.96 10.13
CA HIS A 10 -9.24 12.54 10.22
C HIS A 10 -9.71 11.74 9.00
N VAL A 11 -8.79 11.07 8.31
CA VAL A 11 -9.04 10.09 7.23
C VAL A 11 -8.87 8.63 7.69
N GLY A 12 -8.63 8.40 8.99
CA GLY A 12 -8.09 7.13 9.47
C GLY A 12 -6.57 7.04 9.25
N GLY A 13 -5.93 6.05 9.87
CA GLY A 13 -4.50 5.80 9.64
C GLY A 13 -3.55 6.75 10.38
N CYS A 14 -3.88 7.24 11.58
CA CYS A 14 -2.98 8.07 12.42
C CYS A 14 -1.56 7.50 12.53
N ARG A 15 -1.40 6.17 12.53
CA ARG A 15 -0.09 5.48 12.52
C ARG A 15 0.78 5.77 11.29
N PHE A 16 0.20 6.36 10.25
CA PHE A 16 0.81 6.72 8.99
C PHE A 16 0.74 8.24 8.72
N ALA A 17 0.38 9.04 9.74
CA ALA A 17 0.36 10.48 9.58
C ALA A 17 1.78 11.03 9.29
N PRO A 18 1.92 12.05 8.44
CA PRO A 18 0.86 12.66 7.62
C PRO A 18 0.40 11.73 6.50
N ALA A 19 -0.92 11.61 6.33
CA ALA A 19 -1.55 10.76 5.34
C ALA A 19 -2.24 11.60 4.27
N LEU A 20 -2.11 11.20 3.00
CA LEU A 20 -2.78 11.82 1.86
C LEU A 20 -3.68 10.79 1.17
N VAL A 21 -4.81 11.25 0.64
CA VAL A 21 -5.64 10.43 -0.26
C VAL A 21 -5.62 11.07 -1.64
N LEU A 22 -5.10 10.35 -2.62
CA LEU A 22 -5.02 10.83 -4.00
C LEU A 22 -6.26 10.38 -4.77
N LEU A 23 -7.08 11.34 -5.18
CA LEU A 23 -8.29 11.13 -5.97
C LEU A 23 -8.04 11.36 -7.47
N PRO A 24 -8.76 10.67 -8.37
CA PRO A 24 -9.87 9.75 -8.09
C PRO A 24 -9.45 8.33 -7.69
N HIS A 25 -8.15 7.98 -7.78
CA HIS A 25 -7.65 6.61 -7.66
C HIS A 25 -7.75 5.99 -6.26
N GLY A 26 -8.11 6.77 -5.23
CA GLY A 26 -8.29 6.32 -3.85
C GLY A 26 -7.00 5.82 -3.20
N LEU A 27 -5.83 6.27 -3.68
CA LEU A 27 -4.53 5.86 -3.16
C LEU A 27 -4.26 6.56 -1.84
N VAL A 28 -3.97 5.76 -0.82
CA VAL A 28 -3.58 6.25 0.50
C VAL A 28 -2.06 6.29 0.57
N LEU A 29 -1.52 7.48 0.80
CA LEU A 29 -0.10 7.67 1.13
C LEU A 29 0.06 7.88 2.62
N GLY A 30 1.21 7.50 3.16
CA GLY A 30 1.51 7.63 4.59
C GLY A 30 2.97 7.98 4.85
N GLY A 31 3.18 8.92 5.78
CA GLY A 31 4.52 9.39 6.15
C GLY A 31 5.13 10.33 5.12
N VAL A 32 4.31 11.09 4.38
CA VAL A 32 4.78 12.00 3.32
C VAL A 32 5.49 13.21 3.94
N PRO A 33 6.81 13.39 3.74
CA PRO A 33 7.50 14.56 4.27
C PRO A 33 6.98 15.85 3.62
N ALA A 34 6.86 16.92 4.40
CA ALA A 34 6.37 18.21 3.88
C ALA A 34 7.21 18.75 2.72
N ALA A 35 8.54 18.50 2.75
CA ALA A 35 9.46 18.88 1.68
C ALA A 35 9.19 18.13 0.37
N ASP A 36 8.70 16.88 0.43
CA ASP A 36 8.53 16.00 -0.73
C ASP A 36 7.10 16.05 -1.30
N ALA A 37 6.16 16.67 -0.58
CA ALA A 37 4.75 16.68 -0.94
C ALA A 37 4.49 17.20 -2.37
N ALA A 38 5.19 18.26 -2.79
CA ALA A 38 5.05 18.81 -4.13
C ALA A 38 5.50 17.82 -5.22
N GLN A 39 6.62 17.12 -4.98
CA GLN A 39 7.14 16.12 -5.90
C GLN A 39 6.22 14.90 -5.99
N VAL A 40 5.66 14.46 -4.86
CA VAL A 40 4.68 13.37 -4.82
C VAL A 40 3.43 13.71 -5.63
N VAL A 41 2.89 14.93 -5.48
CA VAL A 41 1.73 15.39 -6.25
C VAL A 41 2.06 15.49 -7.75
N ALA A 42 3.24 16.01 -8.11
CA ALA A 42 3.68 16.09 -9.50
C ALA A 42 3.85 14.70 -10.13
N GLY A 43 4.44 13.75 -9.40
CA GLY A 43 4.57 12.35 -9.83
C GLY A 43 3.20 11.70 -10.04
N TYR A 44 2.27 11.92 -9.12
CA TYR A 44 0.89 11.44 -9.26
C TYR A 44 0.17 12.04 -10.47
N ALA A 45 0.35 13.35 -10.73
CA ALA A 45 -0.18 14.00 -11.92
C ALA A 45 0.41 13.41 -13.23
N ALA A 46 1.63 12.89 -13.17
CA ALA A 46 2.27 12.15 -14.26
C ALA A 46 1.88 10.65 -14.31
N GLY A 47 0.93 10.21 -13.50
CA GLY A 47 0.46 8.82 -13.46
C GLY A 47 1.39 7.86 -12.72
N LEU A 48 2.26 8.38 -11.83
CA LEU A 48 3.24 7.58 -11.08
C LEU A 48 2.98 7.62 -9.58
N VAL A 49 3.40 6.56 -8.88
CA VAL A 49 3.38 6.49 -7.42
C VAL A 49 4.79 6.26 -6.87
N VAL A 50 5.00 6.66 -5.61
CA VAL A 50 6.22 6.36 -4.85
C VAL A 50 5.93 5.16 -3.93
N PRO A 51 6.42 3.94 -4.25
CA PRO A 51 6.01 2.72 -3.55
C PRO A 51 6.18 2.78 -2.02
N ASP A 52 7.23 3.43 -1.54
CA ASP A 52 7.55 3.58 -0.11
C ASP A 52 6.52 4.40 0.67
N LEU A 53 5.81 5.28 -0.03
CA LEU A 53 4.77 6.12 0.58
C LEU A 53 3.38 5.47 0.47
N VAL A 54 3.17 4.55 -0.47
CA VAL A 54 1.87 3.90 -0.70
C VAL A 54 1.52 2.98 0.47
N ARG A 55 0.30 3.13 0.99
CA ARG A 55 -0.30 2.27 2.03
C ARG A 55 -1.46 1.44 1.52
N GLY A 56 -1.76 1.55 0.22
CA GLY A 56 -2.79 0.80 -0.48
C GLY A 56 -3.87 1.69 -1.09
N ARG A 57 -4.86 1.07 -1.73
CA ARG A 57 -6.08 1.75 -2.18
C ARG A 57 -7.20 1.53 -1.18
N SER A 58 -7.89 2.59 -0.79
CA SER A 58 -8.92 2.55 0.25
C SER A 58 -10.09 1.59 -0.06
N ALA A 59 -10.41 1.41 -1.34
CA ALA A 59 -11.49 0.53 -1.79
C ALA A 59 -11.10 -0.97 -1.83
N LEU A 60 -9.82 -1.31 -1.64
CA LEU A 60 -9.34 -2.69 -1.77
C LEU A 60 -9.25 -3.40 -0.42
N PRO A 61 -9.47 -4.73 -0.36
CA PRO A 61 -9.24 -5.48 0.86
C PRO A 61 -7.75 -5.50 1.25
N PRO A 62 -7.41 -5.66 2.55
CA PRO A 62 -6.02 -5.59 3.02
C PRO A 62 -5.05 -6.56 2.32
N ALA A 63 -5.51 -7.77 1.99
CA ALA A 63 -4.70 -8.74 1.26
C ALA A 63 -4.33 -8.25 -0.16
N ALA A 64 -5.25 -7.58 -0.86
CA ALA A 64 -4.98 -7.01 -2.17
C ALA A 64 -4.04 -5.80 -2.08
N GLN A 65 -4.19 -4.95 -1.05
CA GLN A 65 -3.26 -3.84 -0.81
C GLN A 65 -1.83 -4.36 -0.52
N ALA A 66 -1.70 -5.42 0.28
CA ALA A 66 -0.42 -6.06 0.55
C ALA A 66 0.17 -6.71 -0.71
N ALA A 67 -0.64 -7.39 -1.51
CA ALA A 67 -0.20 -7.98 -2.78
C ALA A 67 0.33 -6.90 -3.73
N GLN A 68 -0.38 -5.78 -3.88
CA GLN A 68 0.09 -4.64 -4.68
C GLN A 68 1.43 -4.11 -4.17
N HIS A 69 1.59 -3.96 -2.85
CA HIS A 69 2.86 -3.49 -2.29
C HIS A 69 4.03 -4.43 -2.63
N HIS A 70 3.88 -5.73 -2.37
CA HIS A 70 4.90 -6.74 -2.70
C HIS A 70 5.19 -6.79 -4.21
N ALA A 71 4.15 -6.73 -5.05
CA ALA A 71 4.31 -6.72 -6.50
C ALA A 71 5.05 -5.47 -7.00
N ARG A 72 4.81 -4.27 -6.44
CA ARG A 72 5.58 -3.08 -6.80
C ARG A 72 7.07 -3.24 -6.49
N LEU A 73 7.40 -3.80 -5.32
CA LEU A 73 8.79 -4.05 -4.94
C LEU A 73 9.47 -5.09 -5.83
N ALA A 74 8.74 -6.13 -6.24
CA ALA A 74 9.30 -7.19 -7.08
C ALA A 74 9.44 -6.79 -8.55
N THR A 75 8.44 -6.08 -9.09
CA THR A 75 8.33 -5.80 -10.54
C THR A 75 8.78 -4.40 -10.94
N GLY A 76 8.89 -3.47 -10.00
CA GLY A 76 9.14 -2.06 -10.29
C GLY A 76 7.95 -1.35 -10.92
N ALA A 77 6.73 -1.90 -10.87
CA ALA A 77 5.53 -1.23 -11.37
C ALA A 77 5.24 0.07 -10.61
N LEU A 78 5.40 1.22 -11.27
CA LEU A 78 5.23 2.55 -10.68
C LEU A 78 3.95 3.25 -11.14
N GLY A 79 3.23 2.70 -12.11
CA GLY A 79 2.01 3.30 -12.63
C GLY A 79 0.91 3.39 -11.57
N VAL A 80 0.16 4.48 -11.65
CA VAL A 80 -1.03 4.72 -10.84
C VAL A 80 -2.15 3.73 -11.18
N ASP A 81 -2.19 3.19 -12.40
CA ASP A 81 -3.17 2.21 -12.86
C ASP A 81 -2.62 0.77 -12.91
N ASP A 82 -1.31 0.60 -12.65
CA ASP A 82 -0.68 -0.70 -12.56
C ASP A 82 -1.28 -1.53 -11.41
N LEU A 83 -1.11 -2.85 -11.55
CA LEU A 83 -1.48 -3.86 -10.55
C LEU A 83 -2.98 -3.85 -10.23
N GLY A 84 -3.80 -3.77 -11.29
CA GLY A 84 -5.25 -3.92 -11.19
C GLY A 84 -5.62 -5.29 -10.62
N VAL A 85 -6.50 -5.34 -9.62
CA VAL A 85 -6.88 -6.60 -8.97
C VAL A 85 -7.76 -7.43 -9.90
N VAL A 86 -7.30 -8.63 -10.25
CA VAL A 86 -8.06 -9.61 -11.06
C VAL A 86 -8.86 -10.53 -10.15
N SER A 87 -8.23 -11.04 -9.08
CA SER A 87 -8.89 -11.93 -8.12
C SER A 87 -8.26 -11.86 -6.73
N VAL A 88 -9.06 -12.16 -5.72
CA VAL A 88 -8.63 -12.33 -4.32
C VAL A 88 -9.31 -13.57 -3.77
N ALA A 89 -8.52 -14.57 -3.37
CA ALA A 89 -9.02 -15.81 -2.79
C ALA A 89 -8.36 -16.06 -1.42
N ALA A 90 -9.07 -16.75 -0.54
CA ALA A 90 -8.58 -17.20 0.76
C ALA A 90 -8.63 -18.74 0.83
N PRO A 91 -7.63 -19.45 0.26
CA PRO A 91 -7.66 -20.90 0.16
C PRO A 91 -7.60 -21.63 1.52
N ALA A 92 -7.09 -20.96 2.55
CA ALA A 92 -7.05 -21.46 3.93
C ALA A 92 -7.05 -20.29 4.92
N PRO A 93 -7.35 -20.52 6.22
CA PRO A 93 -7.23 -19.49 7.24
C PRO A 93 -5.83 -18.88 7.27
N GLY A 94 -5.76 -17.55 7.19
CA GLY A 94 -4.48 -16.82 7.17
C GLY A 94 -3.65 -17.02 5.90
N ARG A 95 -4.23 -17.58 4.83
CA ARG A 95 -3.59 -17.68 3.52
C ARG A 95 -4.42 -16.95 2.48
N TRP A 96 -3.75 -16.21 1.62
CA TRP A 96 -4.37 -15.44 0.55
C TRP A 96 -3.68 -15.71 -0.76
N ARG A 97 -4.45 -15.75 -1.84
CA ARG A 97 -3.98 -15.77 -3.21
C ARG A 97 -4.56 -14.57 -3.94
N VAL A 98 -3.70 -13.76 -4.55
CA VAL A 98 -4.11 -12.54 -5.25
C VAL A 98 -3.49 -12.53 -6.63
N ARG A 99 -4.32 -12.33 -7.66
CA ARG A 99 -3.85 -12.07 -9.02
C ARG A 99 -4.02 -10.60 -9.36
N LEU A 100 -2.97 -10.00 -9.89
CA LEU A 100 -2.91 -8.62 -10.32
C LEU A 100 -2.61 -8.58 -11.82
N ALA A 101 -3.05 -7.53 -12.50
CA ALA A 101 -2.79 -7.28 -13.91
C ALA A 101 -1.97 -5.99 -14.09
N ALA A 102 -1.25 -5.91 -15.21
CA ALA A 102 -0.33 -4.82 -15.55
C ALA A 102 0.74 -4.58 -14.45
N PRO A 103 1.74 -5.48 -14.31
CA PRO A 103 1.90 -6.78 -15.00
C PRO A 103 1.01 -7.89 -14.43
N ASP A 104 0.83 -8.98 -15.19
CA ASP A 104 0.10 -10.17 -14.71
C ASP A 104 0.98 -10.96 -13.73
N VAL A 105 0.63 -10.90 -12.45
CA VAL A 105 1.35 -11.56 -11.36
C VAL A 105 0.37 -12.20 -10.38
N GLU A 106 0.72 -13.38 -9.87
CA GLU A 106 -0.01 -14.06 -8.81
C GLU A 106 0.87 -14.13 -7.55
N LEU A 107 0.29 -13.78 -6.40
CA LEU A 107 0.98 -13.74 -5.11
C LEU A 107 0.23 -14.60 -4.10
N ASP A 108 0.97 -15.48 -3.43
CA ASP A 108 0.49 -16.14 -2.21
C ASP A 108 1.03 -15.38 -0.99
N LEU A 109 0.15 -15.04 -0.05
CA LEU A 109 0.46 -14.30 1.16
C LEU A 109 0.05 -15.07 2.42
N ALA A 110 0.85 -14.94 3.48
CA ALA A 110 0.51 -15.38 4.82
C ALA A 110 0.09 -14.16 5.67
N GLU A 111 -1.09 -14.23 6.28
CA GLU A 111 -1.59 -13.23 7.20
C GLU A 111 -1.30 -13.62 8.65
N GLU A 112 -0.71 -12.68 9.39
CA GLU A 112 -0.46 -12.83 10.82
C GLU A 112 -0.93 -11.61 11.61
N TRP A 113 -1.48 -11.85 12.80
CA TRP A 113 -1.85 -10.81 13.75
C TRP A 113 -0.76 -10.58 14.77
N VAL A 114 -0.03 -9.49 14.61
CA VAL A 114 1.11 -9.13 15.44
C VAL A 114 0.72 -8.07 16.46
N ASP A 115 1.26 -8.18 17.68
CA ASP A 115 1.14 -7.12 18.68
C ASP A 115 2.02 -5.93 18.28
N ALA A 116 1.42 -4.74 18.18
CA ALA A 116 2.17 -3.57 17.74
C ALA A 116 3.10 -3.02 18.84
N GLY A 117 2.95 -3.48 20.08
CA GLY A 117 3.70 -2.99 21.25
C GLY A 117 3.43 -1.52 21.58
N ARG A 118 2.48 -0.89 20.87
CA ARG A 118 2.13 0.52 20.96
C ARG A 118 0.68 0.73 20.57
N ARG A 119 0.15 1.90 20.94
CA ARG A 119 -1.17 2.34 20.48
C ARG A 119 -1.16 2.57 18.97
N LEU A 120 -2.17 2.06 18.28
CA LEU A 120 -2.32 2.25 16.83
C LEU A 120 -3.11 3.50 16.45
N THR A 121 -3.86 4.08 17.39
CA THR A 121 -4.60 5.33 17.23
C THR A 121 -4.44 6.19 18.48
N CYS A 122 -4.56 7.51 18.34
CA CYS A 122 -4.39 8.46 19.44
C CYS A 122 -5.39 8.25 20.59
N ALA A 123 -6.57 7.70 20.28
CA ALA A 123 -7.62 7.42 21.26
C ALA A 123 -7.59 5.99 21.82
N ALA A 124 -6.66 5.12 21.37
CA ALA A 124 -6.62 3.74 21.84
C ALA A 124 -6.17 3.67 23.32
N PRO A 125 -6.91 3.00 24.22
CA PRO A 125 -6.52 2.91 25.62
C PRO A 125 -5.40 1.89 25.86
N ARG A 126 -5.12 1.00 24.90
CA ARG A 126 -4.15 -0.11 25.01
C ARG A 126 -3.36 -0.30 23.71
N PRO A 127 -2.20 -0.99 23.77
CA PRO A 127 -1.54 -1.48 22.57
C PRO A 127 -2.49 -2.25 21.66
N GLY A 128 -2.39 -1.99 20.36
CA GLY A 128 -3.24 -2.61 19.36
C GLY A 128 -2.55 -3.80 18.71
N ARG A 129 -3.35 -4.70 18.13
CA ARG A 129 -2.86 -5.72 17.21
C ARG A 129 -3.06 -5.25 15.77
N MET A 130 -2.12 -5.60 14.90
CA MET A 130 -2.20 -5.29 13.48
C MET A 130 -1.99 -6.55 12.63
N ARG A 131 -2.66 -6.57 11.49
CA ARG A 131 -2.44 -7.57 10.45
C ARG A 131 -1.15 -7.24 9.72
N THR A 132 -0.35 -8.26 9.52
CA THR A 132 0.82 -8.25 8.65
C THR A 132 0.63 -9.29 7.56
N PHE A 133 1.18 -9.04 6.39
CA PHE A 133 1.08 -9.92 5.24
C PHE A 133 2.48 -10.19 4.71
N THR A 134 2.94 -11.41 4.87
CA THR A 134 4.26 -11.85 4.39
C THR A 134 4.10 -12.53 3.04
N LEU A 135 4.97 -12.18 2.10
CA LEU A 135 5.02 -12.83 0.79
C LEU A 135 5.49 -14.28 0.96
N VAL A 136 4.69 -15.24 0.49
CA VAL A 136 5.04 -16.67 0.46
C VAL A 136 5.64 -17.04 -0.89
N SER A 137 5.00 -16.61 -1.97
CA SER A 137 5.51 -16.78 -3.34
C SER A 137 4.93 -15.70 -4.27
N LEU A 138 5.62 -15.49 -5.38
CA LEU A 138 5.22 -14.58 -6.46
C LEU A 138 5.52 -15.25 -7.80
N GLU A 139 4.53 -15.28 -8.68
CA GLU A 139 4.64 -15.86 -10.02
C GLU A 139 4.25 -14.83 -11.09
N PRO A 140 4.96 -14.75 -12.23
CA PRO A 140 6.24 -15.43 -12.50
C PRO A 140 7.32 -14.96 -11.52
N ASP A 141 8.28 -15.83 -11.19
CA ASP A 141 9.43 -15.45 -10.36
C ASP A 141 10.20 -14.30 -11.02
N VAL A 142 10.01 -13.08 -10.49
CA VAL A 142 10.72 -11.88 -10.93
C VAL A 142 11.88 -11.69 -9.97
N PRO A 143 13.15 -11.66 -10.46
CA PRO A 143 14.28 -11.45 -9.59
C PRO A 143 14.11 -10.12 -8.84
N SER A 144 13.95 -10.21 -7.52
CA SER A 144 13.68 -9.04 -6.67
C SER A 144 14.78 -7.99 -6.86
N VAL A 145 14.42 -6.82 -7.41
CA VAL A 145 15.33 -5.68 -7.44
C VAL A 145 15.37 -5.12 -6.03
N ARG A 146 16.40 -5.46 -5.24
CA ARG A 146 16.65 -4.74 -3.99
C ARG A 146 16.92 -3.27 -4.33
N PRO A 147 16.26 -2.29 -3.69
CA PRO A 147 16.71 -0.91 -3.75
C PRO A 147 18.14 -0.86 -3.19
N GLN A 148 19.09 -0.43 -4.02
CA GLN A 148 20.44 -0.14 -3.53
C GLN A 148 20.38 1.15 -2.70
N PRO A 149 20.89 1.15 -1.46
CA PRO A 149 21.09 2.41 -0.74
C PRO A 149 22.21 3.17 -1.45
N GLY A 150 21.87 4.34 -1.99
CA GLY A 150 22.83 5.35 -2.44
C GLY A 150 23.42 6.16 -1.29
#